data_AF-A0AAF0VRB0-F1
#
_entry.id   AF-A0AAF0VRB0-F1
#
_cell.length_a   1.000
_cell.length_b   1.000
_cell.length_c   1.000
_cell.angle_alpha   90.00
_cell.angle_beta   90.00
_cell.angle_gamma   90.00
#
_symmetry.space_group_name_H-M   'P 1'
#
loop_
_entity.id
_entity.type
_entity.pdbx_description
1 polymer ?
#
loop_
_entity_poly.entity_id
_entity_poly.type
_entity_poly.pdbx_seq_one_letter_code
_entity_poly.pdbx_strand_id
1 'polypeptide(L)'
;MTVPMDLEGAAAPPRSNGELVFAEPWESRAFAMAVALNQADAFTWQRFQAALIARIARWEAAADERTRWSYYHHWVGALEDVLGDVGAVRSVEVTARADNLARRDSGHDHA
;
A
#
# COMPACT_ATOMS: atom_id res chain seq x y z
N MET A 1 -3.87 13.57 -16.93
CA MET A 1 -2.90 12.46 -16.97
C MET A 1 -3.62 11.20 -16.56
N THR A 2 -3.76 10.24 -17.47
CA THR A 2 -4.27 8.90 -17.18
C THR A 2 -3.24 8.18 -16.32
N VAL A 3 -3.61 7.73 -15.12
CA VAL A 3 -2.82 6.74 -14.39
C VAL A 3 -2.68 5.56 -15.36
N PRO A 4 -1.49 5.18 -15.82
CA PRO A 4 -1.35 4.04 -16.69
C PRO A 4 -1.69 2.83 -15.83
N MET A 5 -2.94 2.39 -15.84
CA MET A 5 -3.39 1.12 -15.27
C MET A 5 -2.89 -0.05 -16.12
N ASP A 6 -1.68 0.07 -16.66
CA ASP A 6 -0.89 -1.04 -17.19
C ASP A 6 -0.30 -1.79 -15.98
N LEU A 7 -1.22 -2.32 -15.19
CA LEU A 7 -1.02 -3.15 -14.02
C LEU A 7 -0.81 -4.58 -14.51
N GLU A 8 0.14 -4.76 -15.42
CA GLU A 8 0.55 -6.06 -15.95
C GLU A 8 1.92 -6.43 -15.37
N GLY A 9 2.10 -7.71 -15.04
CA GLY A 9 3.34 -8.23 -14.45
C GLY A 9 3.27 -8.56 -12.96
N ALA A 10 4.43 -8.81 -12.33
CA ALA A 10 4.57 -9.38 -10.99
C ALA A 10 3.99 -8.52 -9.85
N ALA A 11 3.74 -7.24 -10.09
CA ALA A 11 3.16 -6.30 -9.12
C ALA A 11 1.71 -5.90 -9.47
N ALA A 12 1.02 -6.71 -10.29
CA ALA A 12 -0.39 -6.48 -10.59
C ALA A 12 -1.27 -6.77 -9.35
N PRO A 13 -2.21 -5.88 -8.99
CA PRO A 13 -3.14 -6.12 -7.91
C PRO A 13 -4.11 -7.28 -8.24
N PRO A 14 -4.61 -7.98 -7.20
CA PRO A 14 -5.57 -9.06 -7.38
C PRO A 14 -6.81 -8.63 -8.16
N ARG A 15 -7.20 -9.46 -9.14
CA ARG A 15 -8.39 -9.24 -9.96
C ARG A 15 -9.25 -10.49 -10.06
N SER A 16 -10.56 -10.29 -10.20
CA SER A 16 -11.53 -11.33 -10.53
C SER A 16 -12.44 -10.80 -11.65
N ASN A 17 -12.57 -11.55 -12.74
CA ASN A 17 -13.31 -11.13 -13.94
C ASN A 17 -12.94 -9.72 -14.47
N GLY A 18 -11.68 -9.32 -14.32
CA GLY A 18 -11.18 -8.01 -14.77
C GLY A 18 -11.34 -6.87 -13.76
N GLU A 19 -12.09 -7.06 -12.67
CA GLU A 19 -12.27 -6.06 -11.62
C GLU A 19 -11.28 -6.26 -10.47
N LEU A 20 -10.90 -5.15 -9.83
CA LEU A 20 -10.05 -5.18 -8.63
C LEU A 20 -10.81 -5.81 -7.47
N VAL A 21 -10.16 -6.76 -6.78
CA VAL A 21 -10.72 -7.41 -5.60
C VAL A 21 -9.99 -6.93 -4.35
N PHE A 22 -10.78 -6.61 -3.33
CA PHE A 22 -10.33 -6.25 -2.01
C PHE A 22 -10.97 -7.22 -1.01
N ALA A 23 -10.15 -7.92 -0.22
CA ALA A 23 -10.59 -8.81 0.83
C ALA A 23 -11.06 -8.05 2.08
N GLU A 24 -10.49 -6.87 2.32
CA GLU A 24 -10.77 -6.07 3.51
C GLU A 24 -11.00 -4.58 3.16
N PRO A 25 -11.84 -3.84 3.93
CA PRO A 25 -12.13 -2.43 3.64
C PRO A 25 -10.92 -1.49 3.67
N TRP A 26 -9.82 -1.88 4.31
CA TRP A 26 -8.59 -1.07 4.33
C TRP A 26 -7.80 -1.19 3.01
N GLU A 27 -7.94 -2.29 2.28
CA GLU A 27 -7.18 -2.54 1.04
C GLU A 27 -7.62 -1.57 -0.07
N SER A 28 -8.93 -1.35 -0.21
CA SER A 28 -9.47 -0.38 -1.17
C SER A 28 -9.05 1.06 -0.83
N ARG A 29 -9.00 1.39 0.46
CA ARG A 29 -8.49 2.69 0.93
C ARG A 29 -7.00 2.86 0.64
N ALA A 30 -6.19 1.83 0.87
CA ALA A 30 -4.75 1.84 0.55
C ALA A 30 -4.50 2.02 -0.96
N PHE A 31 -5.28 1.33 -1.79
CA PHE A 31 -5.24 1.52 -3.24
C PHE A 31 -5.60 2.96 -3.64
N ALA A 32 -6.73 3.46 -3.15
CA ALA A 32 -7.20 4.81 -3.46
C ALA A 32 -6.20 5.89 -3.01
N MET A 33 -5.54 5.74 -1.86
CA MET A 33 -4.51 6.68 -1.39
C MET A 33 -3.32 6.74 -2.35
N ALA A 34 -2.80 5.59 -2.78
CA ALA A 34 -1.68 5.57 -3.72
C ALA A 34 -2.04 6.21 -5.07
N VAL A 35 -3.26 5.94 -5.58
CA VAL A 35 -3.77 6.57 -6.81
C VAL A 35 -3.91 8.09 -6.64
N ALA A 36 -4.53 8.55 -5.55
CA ALA A 36 -4.74 9.97 -5.30
C ALA A 36 -3.42 10.73 -5.15
N LEU A 37 -2.43 10.17 -4.44
CA LEU A 37 -1.10 10.77 -4.28
C LEU A 37 -0.34 10.85 -5.60
N ASN A 38 -0.46 9.84 -6.46
CA ASN A 38 0.12 9.90 -7.80
C ASN A 38 -0.55 10.97 -8.67
N GLN A 39 -1.89 11.08 -8.62
CA GLN A 39 -2.62 12.12 -9.35
C GLN A 39 -2.31 13.53 -8.85
N ALA A 40 -1.92 13.67 -7.58
CA ALA A 40 -1.46 14.92 -6.98
C ALA A 40 0.04 15.20 -7.21
N ASP A 41 0.70 14.43 -8.09
CA ASP A 41 2.13 14.56 -8.42
C ASP A 41 3.08 14.43 -7.20
N ALA A 42 2.63 13.82 -6.10
CA ALA A 42 3.47 13.58 -4.92
C ALA A 42 4.59 12.58 -5.21
N PHE A 43 4.34 11.63 -6.12
CA PHE A 43 5.32 10.71 -6.68
C PHE A 43 4.86 10.18 -8.04
N THR A 44 5.79 9.62 -8.82
CA THR A 44 5.46 8.96 -10.08
C THR A 44 5.04 7.51 -9.87
N TRP A 45 4.07 7.05 -10.67
CA TRP A 45 3.58 5.67 -10.60
C TRP A 45 4.70 4.63 -10.76
N GLN A 46 5.64 4.88 -11.68
CA GLN A 46 6.79 4.01 -11.92
C GLN A 46 7.68 3.86 -10.68
N ARG A 47 7.85 4.93 -9.89
CA ARG A 47 8.61 4.88 -8.64
C ARG A 47 7.92 3.97 -7.61
N PHE A 48 6.61 4.10 -7.48
CA PHE A 48 5.81 3.24 -6.60
C PHE A 48 5.84 1.77 -7.04
N GLN A 49 5.66 1.50 -8.34
CA GLN A 49 5.74 0.15 -8.89
C GLN A 49 7.12 -0.49 -8.64
N ALA A 50 8.21 0.25 -8.84
CA ALA A 50 9.57 -0.23 -8.56
C ALA A 50 9.78 -0.56 -7.07
N ALA A 51 9.28 0.29 -6.16
CA ALA A 51 9.33 0.04 -4.72
C ALA A 51 8.54 -1.23 -4.33
N LEU A 52 7.34 -1.41 -4.91
CA LEU A 52 6.51 -2.59 -4.68
C LEU A 52 7.20 -3.88 -5.14
N ILE A 53 7.75 -3.89 -6.36
CA ILE A 53 8.52 -5.04 -6.88
C ILE A 53 9.69 -5.36 -5.96
N ALA A 54 10.45 -4.35 -5.55
CA ALA A 54 11.60 -4.55 -4.65
C ALA A 54 11.17 -5.14 -3.30
N ARG A 55 10.02 -4.74 -2.76
CA ARG A 55 9.50 -5.24 -1.49
C ARG A 55 9.01 -6.68 -1.59
N ILE A 56 8.30 -7.01 -2.68
CA ILE A 56 7.87 -8.37 -2.99
C ILE A 56 9.10 -9.28 -3.14
N ALA A 57 10.10 -8.89 -3.93
CA ALA A 57 11.31 -9.68 -4.14
C ALA A 57 12.09 -9.91 -2.83
N ARG A 58 12.17 -8.90 -1.94
CA ARG A 58 12.78 -9.06 -0.61
C ARG A 58 12.01 -10.04 0.27
N TRP A 59 10.68 -10.00 0.21
CA TRP A 59 9.86 -10.96 0.94
C TRP A 59 10.04 -12.37 0.38
N GLU A 60 10.00 -12.57 -0.93
CA GLU A 60 10.18 -13.87 -1.57
C GLU A 60 11.54 -14.50 -1.22
N ALA A 61 12.59 -13.68 -1.13
CA ALA A 61 13.92 -14.13 -0.74
C ALA A 61 14.05 -14.52 0.75
N ALA A 62 13.17 -14.00 1.61
CA ALA A 62 13.22 -14.19 3.06
C ALA A 62 12.09 -15.10 3.61
N ALA A 63 11.06 -15.36 2.81
CA ALA A 63 9.88 -16.10 3.21
C ALA A 63 10.22 -17.58 3.49
N ASP A 64 9.67 -18.08 4.59
CA ASP A 64 9.63 -19.51 4.91
C ASP A 64 8.22 -20.07 4.70
N GLU A 65 8.04 -21.39 4.82
CA GLU A 65 6.74 -22.06 4.67
C GLU A 65 5.67 -21.58 5.67
N ARG A 66 6.07 -20.87 6.74
CA ARG A 66 5.16 -20.39 7.79
C ARG A 66 4.69 -18.96 7.57
N THR A 67 5.29 -18.24 6.63
CA THR A 67 4.98 -16.83 6.39
C THR A 67 3.77 -16.68 5.48
N ARG A 68 2.71 -16.02 5.97
CA ARG A 68 1.51 -15.74 5.17
C ARG A 68 1.76 -14.55 4.24
N TRP A 69 1.58 -14.76 2.94
CA TRP A 69 1.60 -13.70 1.93
C TRP A 69 0.42 -12.72 2.09
N SER A 70 0.70 -11.42 1.90
CA SER A 70 -0.33 -10.37 1.86
C SER A 70 0.08 -9.25 0.89
N TYR A 71 -0.56 -9.23 -0.29
CA TYR A 71 -0.27 -8.26 -1.35
C TYR A 71 -0.42 -6.81 -0.87
N TYR A 72 -1.55 -6.48 -0.23
CA TYR A 72 -1.82 -5.10 0.19
C TYR A 72 -0.95 -4.65 1.38
N HIS A 73 -0.35 -5.57 2.15
CA HIS A 73 0.70 -5.21 3.10
C HIS A 73 1.97 -4.75 2.39
N HIS A 74 2.37 -5.42 1.30
CA HIS A 74 3.48 -4.95 0.47
C HIS A 74 3.16 -3.63 -0.22
N TRP A 75 1.91 -3.43 -0.65
CA TRP A 75 1.42 -2.16 -1.19
C TRP A 75 1.59 -0.98 -0.23
N VAL A 76 1.09 -1.12 1.01
CA VAL A 76 1.20 -0.06 2.03
C VAL A 76 2.66 0.19 2.36
N GLY A 77 3.46 -0.86 2.55
CA GLY A 77 4.88 -0.68 2.85
C GLY A 77 5.67 -0.02 1.71
N ALA A 78 5.35 -0.31 0.45
CA ALA A 78 5.95 0.39 -0.69
C ALA A 78 5.52 1.86 -0.75
N LEU A 79 4.29 2.18 -0.34
CA LEU A 79 3.80 3.55 -0.27
C LEU A 79 4.55 4.34 0.82
N GLU A 80 4.79 3.72 1.98
CA GLU A 80 5.61 4.29 3.06
C GLU A 80 7.05 4.54 2.60
N ASP A 81 7.68 3.59 1.90
CA ASP A 81 9.04 3.72 1.38
C ASP A 81 9.14 4.94 0.44
N VAL A 82 8.20 5.07 -0.52
CA VAL A 82 8.18 6.18 -1.48
C VAL A 82 7.93 7.53 -0.81
N LEU A 83 6.98 7.59 0.13
CA LEU A 83 6.66 8.83 0.85
C LEU A 83 7.78 9.26 1.80
N GLY A 84 8.52 8.30 2.36
CA GLY A 84 9.73 8.52 3.13
C GLY A 84 10.84 9.15 2.30
N ASP A 85 11.08 8.61 1.10
CA ASP A 85 12.14 9.10 0.21
C ASP A 85 11.92 10.54 -0.27
N VAL A 86 10.66 10.94 -0.50
CA VAL A 86 10.33 12.32 -0.90
C VAL A 86 10.20 13.27 0.30
N GLY A 87 10.41 12.77 1.53
CA GLY A 87 10.35 13.55 2.76
C GLY A 87 8.94 13.99 3.17
N ALA A 88 7.89 13.41 2.58
CA ALA A 88 6.51 13.75 2.87
C ALA A 88 6.06 13.19 4.24
N VAL A 89 6.58 12.02 4.63
CA VAL A 89 6.24 11.37 5.89
C VAL A 89 7.45 10.61 6.44
N ARG A 90 7.66 10.62 7.77
CA ARG A 90 8.66 9.75 8.39
C ARG A 90 7.99 8.47 8.88
N SER A 91 8.63 7.30 8.67
CA SER A 91 8.10 6.00 9.12
C SER A 91 7.74 6.00 10.61
N VAL A 92 8.55 6.65 11.46
CA VAL A 92 8.28 6.78 12.90
C VAL A 92 6.98 7.54 13.21
N GLU A 93 6.60 8.51 12.38
CA GLU A 93 5.37 9.29 12.55
C GLU A 93 4.15 8.48 12.12
N VAL A 94 4.28 7.69 11.05
CA VAL A 94 3.24 6.74 10.63
C VAL A 94 2.96 5.73 11.74
N THR A 95 4.01 5.10 12.27
CA THR A 95 3.89 4.13 13.37
C THR A 95 3.27 4.76 14.60
N ALA A 96 3.77 5.93 15.04
CA ALA A 96 3.22 6.62 16.21
C ALA A 96 1.74 6.96 16.05
N ARG A 97 1.32 7.33 14.84
CA ARG A 97 -0.08 7.65 14.55
C ARG A 97 -0.96 6.41 14.43
N ALA A 98 -0.48 5.33 13.80
CA ALA A 98 -1.16 4.05 13.76
C ALA A 98 -1.39 3.50 15.18
N ASP A 99 -0.36 3.56 16.02
CA ASP A 99 -0.42 3.20 17.44
C ASP A 99 -1.42 4.06 18.22
N ASN A 100 -1.48 5.36 17.96
CA ASN A 100 -2.48 6.23 18.58
C ASN A 100 -3.90 5.82 18.19
N LEU A 101 -4.14 5.51 16.92
CA LEU A 101 -5.44 5.10 16.41
C LEU A 101 -5.85 3.72 16.94
N ALA A 102 -4.93 2.76 16.99
CA ALA A 102 -5.18 1.43 17.54
C ALA A 102 -5.52 1.44 19.04
N ARG A 103 -5.00 2.43 19.78
CA ARG A 103 -5.34 2.64 21.20
C ARG A 103 -6.65 3.38 21.43
N ARG A 104 -7.26 3.98 20.41
CA ARG A 104 -8.60 4.58 20.56
C ARG A 104 -9.62 3.45 20.57
N ASP A 105 -10.33 3.31 21.68
CA ASP A 105 -11.48 2.41 21.76
C ASP A 105 -12.48 2.73 20.65
N SER A 106 -12.98 1.69 19.96
CA SER A 106 -14.01 1.76 18.91
C SER A 106 -15.40 2.24 19.42
N GLY A 107 -15.47 2.84 20.61
CA GLY A 107 -16.68 3.06 21.39
C GLY A 107 -17.41 4.38 21.17
N HIS A 108 -17.14 5.13 20.10
CA HIS A 108 -17.87 6.38 19.83
C HIS A 108 -18.23 6.46 18.34
N ASP A 109 -19.48 6.09 18.02
CA ASP A 109 -20.33 6.73 16.99
C ASP A 109 -21.65 5.94 16.82
N HIS A 110 -22.48 5.92 17.87
CA HIS A 110 -23.93 5.69 17.73
C HIS A 110 -24.65 6.56 18.76
N ALA A 111 -25.00 7.78 18.36
CA ALA A 111 -26.06 8.58 18.94
C ALA A 111 -26.77 9.33 17.81
#